data_AF-A0A4V1S9K3-F1
#
_entry.id   AF-A0A4V1S9K3-F1
#
_cell.length_a   1.000
_cell.length_b   1.000
_cell.length_c   1.000
_cell.angle_alpha   90.00
_cell.angle_beta   90.00
_cell.angle_gamma   90.00
#
_symmetry.space_group_name_H-M   'P 1'
#
loop_
_entity.id
_entity.type
_entity.pdbx_description
1 polymer ?
#
loop_
_entity_poly.entity_id
_entity_poly.type
_entity_poly.pdbx_seq_one_letter_code
_entity_poly.pdbx_strand_id
1 'polypeptide(L)'
;MKQRGIQVETSFLETGTVRPTKVVVLALRLSDLEKRSRVVRMRRIRGYHGTPAVYSISWFHDRARLHPDDDFSLPLYQLIHTKSGLLVDSSEEEISATIADQDLAGKLDCNPGDPVLVRKRIVRDTARKEIEYNLNYYRADRFVYGLTLHQAAEDRQR
;
A
#
# COMPACT_ATOMS: atom_id res chain seq x y z
N MET A 1 -7.63 13.23 1.00
CA MET A 1 -8.51 13.09 -0.19
C MET A 1 -9.98 13.22 0.19
N LYS A 2 -10.56 12.38 1.06
CA LYS A 2 -11.92 12.64 1.61
C LYS A 2 -12.06 13.99 2.34
N GLN A 3 -11.05 14.38 3.12
CA GLN A 3 -11.00 15.70 3.80
C GLN A 3 -10.98 16.92 2.87
N ARG A 4 -10.78 16.73 1.56
CA ARG A 4 -10.83 17.79 0.54
C ARG A 4 -12.05 17.65 -0.40
N GLY A 5 -13.03 16.82 -0.07
CA GLY A 5 -14.21 16.58 -0.91
C GLY A 5 -13.95 15.77 -2.19
N ILE A 6 -12.74 15.21 -2.36
CA ILE A 6 -12.38 14.44 -3.56
C ILE A 6 -12.91 13.01 -3.42
N GLN A 7 -13.88 12.65 -4.26
CA GLN A 7 -14.38 11.29 -4.40
C GLN A 7 -13.32 10.45 -5.14
N VAL A 8 -12.79 9.45 -4.44
CA VAL A 8 -11.79 8.53 -5.00
C VAL A 8 -12.51 7.32 -5.58
N GLU A 9 -12.20 7.01 -6.82
CA GLU A 9 -12.78 5.91 -7.58
C GLU A 9 -11.71 4.84 -7.85
N THR A 10 -12.13 3.58 -7.97
CA THR A 10 -11.26 2.48 -8.37
C THR A 10 -11.57 2.11 -9.81
N SER A 11 -10.64 2.36 -10.73
CA SER A 11 -10.79 2.01 -12.15
C SER A 11 -10.26 0.61 -12.48
N PHE A 12 -9.40 0.05 -11.62
CA PHE A 12 -8.84 -1.28 -11.78
C PHE A 12 -8.58 -1.92 -10.41
N LEU A 13 -8.96 -3.18 -10.27
CA LEU A 13 -8.64 -4.03 -9.13
C LEU A 13 -8.35 -5.44 -9.64
N GLU A 14 -7.21 -5.98 -9.24
CA GLU A 14 -6.87 -7.38 -9.47
C GLU A 14 -6.28 -7.97 -8.20
N THR A 15 -6.78 -9.12 -7.82
CA THR A 15 -6.30 -9.91 -6.68
C THR A 15 -5.86 -11.28 -7.15
N GLY A 16 -4.95 -11.88 -6.41
CA GLY A 16 -4.47 -13.22 -6.71
C GLY A 16 -3.44 -13.67 -5.69
N THR A 17 -3.08 -14.94 -5.72
CA THR A 17 -1.93 -15.42 -4.96
C THR A 17 -0.69 -15.39 -5.86
N VAL A 18 0.50 -15.13 -5.31
CA VAL A 18 1.77 -15.14 -6.04
C VAL A 18 2.88 -15.74 -5.17
N ARG A 19 3.94 -16.30 -5.78
CA ARG A 19 5.16 -16.61 -5.02
C ARG A 19 5.84 -15.29 -4.62
N PRO A 20 6.20 -15.09 -3.34
CA PRO A 20 6.82 -13.84 -2.91
C PRO A 20 8.22 -13.70 -3.51
N THR A 21 8.56 -12.50 -3.97
CA THR A 21 9.93 -12.18 -4.40
C THR A 21 10.83 -12.00 -3.16
N LYS A 22 12.15 -11.96 -3.35
CA LYS A 22 13.10 -11.72 -2.24
C LYS A 22 12.77 -10.44 -1.46
N VAL A 23 12.34 -9.38 -2.15
CA VAL A 23 11.94 -8.11 -1.53
C VAL A 23 10.70 -8.30 -0.66
N VAL A 24 9.69 -9.04 -1.14
CA VAL A 24 8.47 -9.31 -0.37
C VAL A 24 8.76 -10.19 0.84
N VAL A 25 9.61 -11.22 0.69
CA VAL A 25 10.06 -12.08 1.79
C VAL A 25 10.72 -11.26 2.89
N LEU A 26 11.64 -10.36 2.52
CA LEU A 26 12.33 -9.49 3.48
C LEU A 26 11.37 -8.49 4.13
N ALA A 27 10.54 -7.82 3.33
CA ALA A 27 9.63 -6.77 3.81
C ALA A 27 8.54 -7.30 4.74
N LEU A 28 8.05 -8.53 4.50
CA LEU A 28 7.05 -9.19 5.35
C LEU A 28 7.67 -10.12 6.40
N ARG A 29 9.00 -10.20 6.47
CA ARG A 29 9.74 -11.10 7.38
C ARG A 29 9.24 -12.55 7.34
N LEU A 30 8.96 -13.05 6.14
CA LEU A 30 8.46 -14.42 5.96
C LEU A 30 9.53 -15.43 6.38
N SER A 31 9.13 -16.44 7.15
CA SER A 31 9.97 -17.57 7.51
C SER A 31 10.34 -18.45 6.31
N ASP A 32 11.24 -19.41 6.53
CA ASP A 32 11.67 -20.36 5.49
C ASP A 32 10.54 -21.25 4.96
N LEU A 33 9.52 -21.49 5.78
CA LEU A 33 8.31 -22.20 5.36
C LEU A 33 7.39 -21.27 4.57
N GLU A 34 7.12 -20.08 5.11
CA GLU A 34 6.20 -19.11 4.50
C GLU A 34 6.67 -18.61 3.14
N LYS A 35 7.99 -18.44 2.94
CA LYS A 35 8.53 -18.02 1.64
C LYS A 35 8.38 -19.07 0.54
N ARG A 36 8.05 -20.32 0.88
CA ARG A 36 7.73 -21.39 -0.09
C ARG A 36 6.25 -21.37 -0.49
N SER A 37 5.40 -20.76 0.34
CA SER A 37 3.97 -20.60 0.08
C SER A 37 3.69 -19.38 -0.79
N ARG A 38 2.46 -19.31 -1.33
CA ARG A 38 2.00 -18.13 -2.06
C ARG A 38 1.41 -17.11 -1.08
N VAL A 39 1.58 -15.83 -1.37
CA VAL A 39 0.99 -14.71 -0.64
C VAL A 39 -0.09 -14.04 -1.47
N VAL A 40 -1.08 -13.42 -0.83
CA VAL A 40 -2.06 -12.61 -1.56
C VAL A 40 -1.39 -11.33 -2.04
N ARG A 41 -1.60 -11.01 -3.33
CA ARG A 41 -1.24 -9.75 -3.98
C ARG A 41 -2.50 -9.05 -4.45
N MET A 42 -2.61 -7.76 -4.16
CA MET A 42 -3.63 -6.88 -4.70
C MET A 42 -2.97 -5.78 -5.52
N ARG A 43 -3.40 -5.62 -6.76
CA ARG A 43 -3.06 -4.50 -7.65
C ARG A 43 -4.28 -3.61 -7.81
N ARG A 44 -4.12 -2.30 -7.66
CA ARG A 44 -5.25 -1.38 -7.72
C ARG A 44 -4.86 -0.04 -8.31
N ILE A 45 -5.66 0.46 -9.25
CA ILE A 45 -5.57 1.83 -9.77
C ILE A 45 -6.74 2.63 -9.20
N ARG A 46 -6.40 3.76 -8.59
CA ARG A 46 -7.39 4.71 -8.07
C ARG A 46 -7.14 6.09 -8.62
N GLY A 47 -8.22 6.84 -8.73
CA GLY A 47 -8.25 8.14 -9.36
C GLY A 47 -9.37 9.00 -8.83
N TYR A 48 -9.57 10.12 -9.49
CA TYR A 48 -10.69 11.03 -9.25
C TYR A 48 -10.98 11.79 -10.54
N HIS A 49 -12.24 12.21 -10.73
CA HIS A 49 -12.69 12.87 -11.97
C HIS A 49 -12.34 12.05 -13.23
N GLY A 50 -12.48 10.72 -13.16
CA GLY A 50 -12.19 9.82 -14.27
C GLY A 50 -10.70 9.66 -14.64
N THR A 51 -9.76 10.27 -13.92
CA THR A 51 -8.33 10.14 -14.21
C THR A 51 -7.60 9.33 -13.13
N PRO A 52 -6.73 8.36 -13.50
CA PRO A 52 -5.83 7.70 -12.58
C PRO A 52 -4.93 8.69 -11.82
N ALA A 53 -4.72 8.43 -10.53
CA ALA A 53 -3.83 9.22 -9.68
C ALA A 53 -2.80 8.35 -8.95
N VAL A 54 -3.14 7.10 -8.67
CA VAL A 54 -2.26 6.15 -7.98
C VAL A 54 -2.43 4.74 -8.52
N TYR A 55 -1.31 4.08 -8.81
CA TYR A 55 -1.23 2.65 -8.98
C TYR A 55 -0.58 2.05 -7.73
N SER A 56 -1.19 1.02 -7.16
CA SER A 56 -0.73 0.40 -5.92
C SER A 56 -0.61 -1.11 -6.06
N ILE A 57 0.41 -1.67 -5.42
CA ILE A 57 0.61 -3.11 -5.28
C ILE A 57 0.80 -3.40 -3.79
N SER A 58 -0.06 -4.24 -3.23
CA SER A 58 0.03 -4.71 -1.85
C SER A 58 0.28 -6.21 -1.84
N TRP A 59 1.17 -6.66 -0.96
CA TRP A 59 1.38 -8.05 -0.60
C TRP A 59 1.06 -8.22 0.88
N PHE A 60 0.36 -9.30 1.20
CA PHE A 60 -0.12 -9.54 2.55
C PHE A 60 0.53 -10.77 3.16
N HIS A 61 0.89 -10.66 4.43
CA HIS A 61 1.26 -11.82 5.22
C HIS A 61 0.02 -12.70 5.42
N ASP A 62 0.19 -14.03 5.40
CA ASP A 62 -0.89 -15.01 5.61
C ASP A 62 -1.70 -14.78 6.90
N ARG A 63 -1.08 -14.16 7.92
CA ARG A 63 -1.73 -13.76 9.18
C ARG A 63 -2.90 -12.81 8.97
N ALA A 64 -2.92 -12.04 7.88
CA ALA A 64 -4.04 -11.18 7.51
C ALA A 64 -5.31 -11.98 7.12
N ARG A 65 -5.17 -13.29 6.86
CA ARG A 65 -6.25 -14.22 6.47
C ARG A 65 -7.08 -13.76 5.27
N LEU A 66 -6.47 -12.97 4.39
CA LEU A 66 -7.10 -12.53 3.16
C LEU A 66 -7.11 -13.67 2.13
N HIS A 67 -8.15 -13.69 1.31
CA HIS A 67 -8.30 -14.53 0.13
C HIS A 67 -8.46 -13.63 -1.10
N PRO A 68 -7.98 -14.04 -2.30
CA PRO A 68 -8.17 -13.24 -3.51
C PRO A 68 -9.62 -12.87 -3.82
N ASP A 69 -10.56 -13.74 -3.46
CA ASP A 69 -12.00 -13.55 -3.73
C ASP A 69 -12.72 -12.74 -2.65
N ASP A 70 -11.99 -12.17 -1.68
CA ASP A 70 -12.60 -11.28 -0.69
C ASP A 70 -13.14 -9.99 -1.32
N ASP A 71 -14.13 -9.38 -0.67
CA ASP A 71 -14.67 -8.09 -1.08
C ASP A 71 -13.74 -6.94 -0.68
N PHE A 72 -12.83 -6.58 -1.59
CA PHE A 72 -11.91 -5.44 -1.44
C PHE A 72 -12.55 -4.07 -1.74
N SER A 73 -13.87 -4.00 -1.95
CA SER A 73 -14.61 -2.73 -1.90
C SER A 73 -14.74 -2.21 -0.46
N LEU A 74 -14.68 -3.11 0.52
CA LEU A 74 -14.65 -2.77 1.94
C LEU A 74 -13.33 -2.09 2.34
N PRO A 75 -13.32 -1.26 3.41
CA PRO A 75 -12.08 -0.73 3.94
C PRO A 75 -11.09 -1.84 4.31
N LEU A 76 -9.94 -1.87 3.63
CA LEU A 76 -8.95 -2.97 3.71
C LEU A 76 -8.61 -3.39 5.15
N TYR A 77 -8.31 -2.45 6.02
CA TYR A 77 -7.92 -2.77 7.41
C TYR A 77 -9.11 -3.24 8.26
N GLN A 78 -10.33 -2.83 7.92
CA GLN A 78 -11.54 -3.38 8.54
C GLN A 78 -11.74 -4.83 8.12
N LEU A 79 -11.58 -5.14 6.83
CA LEU A 79 -11.63 -6.51 6.32
C LEU A 79 -10.58 -7.40 6.99
N ILE A 80 -9.32 -6.95 7.07
CA ILE A 80 -8.24 -7.68 7.77
C ILE A 80 -8.62 -7.93 9.23
N HIS A 81 -9.11 -6.90 9.92
CA HIS A 81 -9.53 -7.03 11.31
C HIS A 81 -10.66 -8.05 11.47
N THR A 82 -11.71 -7.98 10.66
CA THR A 82 -12.83 -8.92 10.70
C THR A 82 -12.39 -10.36 10.44
N LYS A 83 -11.45 -10.60 9.52
CA LYS A 83 -11.02 -11.96 9.16
C LYS A 83 -9.98 -12.57 10.09
N SER A 84 -9.10 -11.75 10.66
CA SER A 84 -7.94 -12.24 11.44
C SER A 84 -7.88 -11.78 12.89
N GLY A 85 -8.72 -10.82 13.28
CA GLY A 85 -8.64 -10.14 14.58
C GLY A 85 -7.46 -9.17 14.69
N LEU A 86 -6.60 -9.05 13.66
CA LEU A 86 -5.44 -8.16 13.70
C LEU A 86 -5.88 -6.69 13.69
N LEU A 87 -5.26 -5.90 14.54
CA LEU A 87 -5.40 -4.44 14.57
C LEU A 87 -4.12 -3.82 14.05
N VAL A 88 -4.25 -2.93 13.07
CA VAL A 88 -3.12 -2.13 12.56
C VAL A 88 -2.71 -1.14 13.64
N ASP A 89 -1.42 -1.09 13.93
CA ASP A 89 -0.82 -0.19 14.92
C ASP A 89 0.04 0.88 14.26
N SER A 90 0.94 0.46 13.37
CA SER A 90 1.97 1.35 12.84
C SER A 90 2.25 1.10 11.36
N SER A 91 2.75 2.16 10.72
CA SER A 91 3.13 2.20 9.30
C SER A 91 4.49 2.85 9.18
N GLU A 92 5.47 2.11 8.68
CA GLU A 92 6.79 2.63 8.33
C GLU A 92 6.80 2.97 6.85
N GLU A 93 7.31 4.15 6.49
CA GLU A 93 7.16 4.70 5.14
C GLU A 93 8.47 5.22 4.60
N GLU A 94 8.76 4.87 3.35
CA GLU A 94 9.85 5.45 2.57
C GLU A 94 9.26 6.13 1.33
N ILE A 95 9.77 7.32 1.04
CA ILE A 95 9.32 8.14 -0.08
C ILE A 95 10.52 8.36 -1.00
N SER A 96 10.30 8.13 -2.28
CA SER A 96 11.29 8.34 -3.34
C SER A 96 10.60 8.81 -4.61
N ALA A 97 11.38 9.08 -5.65
CA ALA A 97 10.86 9.45 -6.97
C ALA A 97 11.39 8.47 -8.03
N THR A 98 10.59 8.27 -9.07
CA THR A 98 10.97 7.56 -10.29
C THR A 98 10.39 8.31 -11.49
N ILE A 99 10.83 7.94 -12.68
CA ILE A 99 10.13 8.29 -13.93
C ILE A 99 9.17 7.16 -14.31
N ALA A 100 8.06 7.50 -14.97
CA ALA A 100 7.16 6.52 -15.54
C ALA A 100 7.82 5.80 -16.72
N ASP A 101 7.98 4.48 -16.65
CA ASP A 101 8.26 3.67 -17.83
C ASP A 101 6.96 3.47 -18.65
N GLN A 102 7.04 2.77 -19.78
CA GLN A 102 5.88 2.56 -20.65
C GLN A 102 4.71 1.85 -19.93
N ASP A 103 5.02 0.88 -19.07
CA ASP A 103 4.03 0.06 -18.36
C ASP A 103 3.32 0.85 -17.25
N LEU A 104 4.07 1.68 -16.53
CA LEU A 104 3.55 2.56 -15.49
C LEU A 104 2.79 3.75 -16.09
N ALA A 105 3.30 4.33 -17.18
CA ALA A 105 2.65 5.40 -17.93
C ALA A 105 1.26 4.97 -18.41
N GLY A 106 1.14 3.78 -18.98
CA GLY A 106 -0.15 3.22 -19.40
C GLY A 106 -1.14 3.02 -18.24
N LYS A 107 -0.67 2.64 -17.04
CA LYS A 107 -1.56 2.48 -15.86
C LYS A 107 -2.01 3.81 -15.28
N LEU A 108 -1.15 4.80 -15.31
CA LEU A 108 -1.40 6.10 -14.71
C LEU A 108 -2.00 7.11 -15.70
N ASP A 109 -2.16 6.72 -16.97
CA ASP A 109 -2.62 7.60 -18.04
C ASP A 109 -1.80 8.90 -18.08
N CYS A 110 -0.47 8.72 -18.10
CA CYS A 110 0.53 9.79 -18.20
C CYS A 110 1.55 9.44 -19.29
N ASN A 111 2.50 10.32 -19.54
CA ASN A 111 3.53 10.07 -20.54
C ASN A 111 4.70 9.27 -19.94
N PRO A 112 5.35 8.40 -20.73
CA PRO A 112 6.67 7.88 -20.36
C PRO A 112 7.64 9.04 -20.08
N GLY A 113 8.40 8.94 -18.99
CA GLY A 113 9.28 10.00 -18.52
C GLY A 113 8.65 10.96 -17.49
N ASP A 114 7.32 10.95 -17.34
CA ASP A 114 6.67 11.80 -16.34
C ASP A 114 7.11 11.44 -14.91
N PRO A 115 7.25 12.43 -14.01
CA PRO A 115 7.66 12.19 -12.63
C PRO A 115 6.58 11.46 -11.84
N VAL A 116 7.00 10.44 -11.10
CA VAL A 116 6.16 9.62 -10.24
C VAL A 116 6.74 9.59 -8.84
N LEU A 117 5.91 9.92 -7.85
CA LEU A 117 6.24 9.74 -6.43
C LEU A 117 6.03 8.28 -6.04
N VAL A 118 7.04 7.64 -5.50
CA VAL A 118 6.97 6.26 -5.01
C VAL A 118 6.91 6.27 -3.49
N ARG A 119 5.88 5.64 -2.93
CA ARG A 119 5.74 5.42 -1.49
C ARG A 119 5.71 3.94 -1.17
N LYS A 120 6.74 3.49 -0.47
CA LYS A 120 6.85 2.14 0.09
C LYS A 120 6.35 2.17 1.53
N ARG A 121 5.56 1.18 1.91
CA ARG A 121 5.02 1.05 3.27
C ARG A 121 5.16 -0.37 3.80
N ILE A 122 5.47 -0.47 5.09
CA ILE A 122 5.35 -1.71 5.86
C ILE A 122 4.39 -1.43 7.02
N VAL A 123 3.28 -2.15 7.04
CA VAL A 123 2.23 -2.01 8.04
C VAL A 123 2.35 -3.15 9.05
N ARG A 124 2.26 -2.82 10.34
CA ARG A 124 2.43 -3.78 11.44
C ARG A 124 1.23 -3.76 12.38
N ASP A 125 1.00 -4.91 13.02
CA ASP A 125 0.02 -5.06 14.08
C ASP A 125 0.53 -4.52 15.43
N THR A 126 -0.33 -4.55 16.45
CA THR A 126 -0.01 -4.19 17.84
C THR A 126 1.09 -5.05 18.47
N ALA A 127 1.37 -6.25 17.92
CA ALA A 127 2.48 -7.10 18.31
C ALA A 127 3.76 -6.81 17.50
N ARG A 128 3.80 -5.70 16.76
CA ARG A 128 4.93 -5.24 15.94
C ARG A 128 5.32 -6.22 14.83
N LYS A 129 4.38 -7.04 14.36
CA LYS A 129 4.60 -7.99 13.27
C LYS A 129 3.94 -7.51 11.97
N GLU A 130 4.57 -7.83 10.85
CA GLU A 130 4.18 -7.38 9.52
C GLU A 130 2.83 -7.95 9.07
N ILE A 131 2.00 -7.08 8.49
CA ILE A 131 0.69 -7.40 7.91
C ILE A 131 0.71 -7.17 6.39
N GLU A 132 1.19 -6.00 5.96
CA GLU A 132 1.14 -5.55 4.58
C GLU A 132 2.48 -4.90 4.18
N TYR A 133 2.97 -5.29 3.00
CA TYR A 133 4.00 -4.58 2.27
C TYR A 133 3.34 -3.93 1.06
N ASN A 134 3.46 -2.62 0.89
CA ASN A 134 2.72 -1.87 -0.11
C ASN A 134 3.61 -0.88 -0.85
N LEU A 135 3.51 -0.89 -2.18
CA LEU A 135 4.13 0.08 -3.08
C LEU A 135 3.02 0.91 -3.72
N ASN A 136 3.17 2.24 -3.68
CA ASN A 136 2.29 3.17 -4.37
C ASN A 136 3.11 4.02 -5.31
N TYR A 137 2.60 4.16 -6.53
CA TYR A 137 3.13 5.01 -7.58
C TYR A 137 2.10 6.10 -7.84
N TYR A 138 2.40 7.31 -7.38
CA TYR A 138 1.51 8.46 -7.52
C TYR A 138 1.98 9.35 -8.66
N ARG A 139 1.05 9.80 -9.47
CA ARG A 139 1.27 10.89 -10.41
C ARG A 139 1.65 12.16 -9.66
N ALA A 140 2.84 12.70 -9.94
CA ALA A 140 3.36 13.86 -9.20
C ALA A 140 2.56 15.15 -9.48
N ASP A 141 1.92 15.26 -10.66
CA ASP A 141 1.03 16.38 -11.02
C ASP A 141 -0.33 16.33 -10.30
N ARG A 142 -0.66 15.20 -9.67
CA ARG A 142 -1.98 14.92 -9.09
C ARG A 142 -1.96 14.59 -7.61
N PHE A 143 -0.77 14.38 -7.04
CA PHE A 143 -0.63 13.96 -5.65
C PHE A 143 0.41 14.80 -4.93
N VAL A 144 -0.02 15.40 -3.81
CA VAL A 144 0.88 16.07 -2.87
C VAL A 144 0.89 15.26 -1.58
N TYR A 145 2.08 14.85 -1.16
CA TYR A 145 2.29 14.22 0.14
C TYR A 145 2.57 15.30 1.18
N GLY A 146 1.65 15.48 2.13
CA GLY A 146 1.81 16.42 3.25
C GLY A 146 2.01 15.67 4.56
N LEU A 147 2.99 16.09 5.35
CA LEU A 147 3.14 15.68 6.74
C LEU A 147 3.15 16.90 7.64
N THR A 148 2.55 16.75 8.82
CA THR A 148 2.74 17.66 9.94
C THR A 148 3.48 16.88 11.02
N LEU A 149 4.66 17.34 11.38
CA LEU A 149 5.46 16.75 12.45
C LEU A 149 5.41 17.70 13.64
N HIS A 150 5.09 17.16 14.81
CA HIS A 150 5.16 17.89 16.07
C HIS A 150 6.45 17.51 16.76
N GLN A 151 7.11 18.49 17.37
CA GLN A 151 8.26 18.23 18.24
C GLN A 151 7.81 17.30 19.38
N ALA A 152 8.61 16.29 19.70
CA ALA A 152 8.37 15.51 20.90
C ALA A 152 8.42 16.46 22.11
N ALA A 153 7.43 16.40 22.99
CA ALA A 153 7.51 17.14 24.24
C ALA A 153 8.77 16.69 24.96
N GLU A 154 9.68 17.62 25.27
CA GLU A 154 10.72 17.35 26.25
C GLU A 154 10.00 16.99 27.54
N ASP A 155 10.23 15.78 28.04
CA ASP A 155 9.91 15.44 29.42
C ASP A 155 10.66 16.44 30.30
N ARG A 156 9.98 17.54 30.65
CA ARG A 156 10.42 18.43 31.72
C ARG A 156 10.32 17.62 33.00
N GLN A 157 11.39 16.87 33.28
CA GLN A 157 11.65 16.30 34.58
C GLN A 157 11.50 17.42 35.61
N ARG A 158 10.55 17.20 36.53
CA ARG A 158 10.39 17.95 37.76
C ARG A 158 11.56 17.70 38.69
#